data_AF-A0A2V7VJ18-F1
#
_entry.id   AF-A0A2V7VJ18-F1
#
_cell.length_a   1.000
_cell.length_b   1.000
_cell.length_c   1.000
_cell.angle_alpha   90.00
_cell.angle_beta   90.00
_cell.angle_gamma   90.00
#
_symmetry.space_group_name_H-M   'P 1'
#
loop_
_entity.id
_entity.type
_entity.pdbx_description
1 polymer ?
#
loop_
_entity_poly.entity_id
_entity_poly.type
_entity_poly.pdbx_seq_one_letter_code
_entity_poly.pdbx_strand_id
1 'polypeptide(L)'
;HIAAGWLPYLATPAFPTYTSGHSTQSGAAATVLADLFGPRSFTDTIRADHHLTPPLAPRTFASFDEAAAEAAISRLYAGIHFSFDNRDGLASGQCVARTILERVRFKED
;
A
#
# COMPACT_ATOMS: atom_id res chain seq x y z
N HIS A 1 12.65 16.10 -24.20
CA HIS A 1 12.01 16.00 -22.87
C HIS A 1 10.64 16.65 -22.93
N ILE A 2 9.61 16.04 -22.33
CA ILE A 2 8.22 16.56 -22.35
C ILE A 2 8.13 17.90 -21.61
N ALA A 3 8.70 18.00 -20.41
CA ALA A 3 8.80 19.25 -19.64
C ALA A 3 10.04 19.20 -18.73
N ALA A 4 11.05 20.03 -19.00
CA ALA A 4 12.35 19.96 -18.30
C ALA A 4 12.30 20.45 -16.84
N GLY A 5 11.34 21.31 -16.49
CA GLY A 5 11.18 21.84 -15.14
C GLY A 5 10.24 21.02 -14.24
N TRP A 6 9.66 19.93 -14.76
CA TRP A 6 8.77 19.08 -13.96
C TRP A 6 9.58 18.18 -13.02
N LEU A 7 9.18 18.13 -11.76
CA LEU A 7 9.73 17.22 -10.76
C LEU A 7 8.57 16.45 -10.09
N PRO A 8 8.79 15.17 -9.73
CA PRO A 8 7.84 14.42 -8.93
C PRO A 8 7.74 15.02 -7.52
N TYR A 9 6.60 14.81 -6.86
CA TYR A 9 6.39 15.28 -5.49
C TYR A 9 7.31 14.58 -4.49
N LEU A 10 7.60 13.28 -4.71
CA LEU A 10 8.64 12.56 -3.98
C LEU A 10 9.82 12.25 -4.89
N ALA A 11 11.03 12.22 -4.33
CA ALA A 11 12.21 11.74 -5.05
C ALA A 11 11.98 10.31 -5.55
N THR A 12 12.28 10.06 -6.83
CA THR A 12 12.17 8.73 -7.42
C THR A 12 13.15 7.77 -6.75
N PRO A 13 12.68 6.63 -6.20
CA PRO A 13 13.57 5.63 -5.63
C PRO A 13 14.51 5.00 -6.68
N ALA A 14 15.69 4.53 -6.23
CA ALA A 14 16.74 3.99 -7.11
C ALA A 14 16.52 2.51 -7.51
N PHE A 15 15.38 2.21 -8.11
CA PHE A 15 15.04 0.89 -8.66
C PHE A 15 14.03 0.99 -9.82
N PRO A 16 13.91 -0.05 -10.68
CA PRO A 16 12.92 -0.05 -11.75
C PRO A 16 11.47 0.10 -11.25
N THR A 17 10.62 0.74 -12.06
CA THR A 17 9.27 1.14 -11.64
C THR A 17 8.26 -0.02 -11.52
N TYR A 18 8.39 -1.07 -12.32
CA TYR A 18 7.36 -2.10 -12.45
C TYR A 18 7.72 -3.41 -11.73
N THR A 19 6.83 -3.97 -10.90
CA THR A 19 5.59 -3.39 -10.35
C THR A 19 5.89 -2.45 -9.17
N SER A 20 4.89 -1.67 -8.73
CA SER A 20 5.03 -0.84 -7.53
C SER A 20 5.20 -1.69 -6.26
N GLY A 21 6.36 -1.59 -5.62
CA GLY A 21 6.67 -2.33 -4.40
C GLY A 21 5.72 -2.01 -3.22
N HIS A 22 5.33 -0.74 -3.05
CA HIS A 22 4.32 -0.36 -2.05
C HIS A 22 2.98 -1.06 -2.33
N SER A 23 2.53 -1.05 -3.58
CA SER A 23 1.28 -1.68 -3.98
C SER A 23 1.30 -3.19 -3.75
N THR A 24 2.40 -3.87 -4.11
CA THR A 24 2.58 -5.31 -3.87
C THR A 24 2.60 -5.66 -2.38
N GLN A 25 3.37 -4.93 -1.58
CA GLN A 25 3.48 -5.21 -0.14
C GLN A 25 2.16 -4.92 0.59
N SER A 26 1.50 -3.80 0.26
CA SER A 26 0.21 -3.44 0.85
C SER A 26 -0.90 -4.42 0.46
N GLY A 27 -0.96 -4.86 -0.81
CA GLY A 27 -1.95 -5.85 -1.25
C GLY A 27 -1.77 -7.20 -0.54
N ALA A 28 -0.52 -7.63 -0.34
CA ALA A 28 -0.23 -8.85 0.42
C ALA A 28 -0.62 -8.71 1.90
N ALA A 29 -0.19 -7.62 2.54
CA ALA A 29 -0.49 -7.36 3.95
C ALA A 29 -2.00 -7.26 4.21
N ALA A 30 -2.73 -6.51 3.39
CA ALA A 30 -4.18 -6.36 3.53
C ALA A 30 -4.92 -7.70 3.44
N THR A 31 -4.53 -8.54 2.48
CA THR A 31 -5.14 -9.88 2.31
C THR A 31 -4.91 -10.76 3.54
N VAL A 32 -3.68 -10.81 4.07
CA VAL A 32 -3.38 -11.61 5.26
C VAL A 32 -4.09 -11.05 6.50
N LEU A 33 -4.11 -9.73 6.68
CA LEU A 33 -4.79 -9.10 7.82
C LEU A 33 -6.32 -9.30 7.78
N ALA A 34 -6.92 -9.25 6.59
CA ALA A 34 -8.33 -9.52 6.40
C ALA A 34 -8.69 -10.98 6.71
N ASP A 35 -7.83 -11.94 6.35
CA ASP A 35 -7.99 -13.36 6.72
C ASP A 35 -7.90 -13.56 8.23
N LEU A 36 -6.90 -12.95 8.87
CA LEU A 36 -6.63 -13.07 10.30
C LEU A 36 -7.73 -12.46 11.19
N PHE A 37 -8.15 -11.24 10.86
CA PHE A 37 -8.99 -10.41 11.75
C PHE A 37 -10.42 -10.25 11.24
N GLY A 38 -10.72 -10.80 10.07
CA GLY A 38 -11.96 -10.55 9.35
C GLY A 38 -12.05 -9.11 8.81
N PRO A 39 -13.16 -8.78 8.12
CA PRO A 39 -13.45 -7.42 7.70
C PRO A 39 -13.55 -6.50 8.91
N ARG A 40 -12.68 -5.48 8.98
CA ARG A 40 -12.61 -4.57 10.13
C ARG A 40 -12.18 -3.17 9.70
N SER A 41 -12.89 -2.18 10.24
CA SER A 41 -12.46 -0.79 10.21
C SER A 41 -11.40 -0.54 11.29
N PHE A 42 -10.44 0.32 10.99
CA PHE A 42 -9.41 0.71 11.94
C PHE A 42 -8.96 2.15 11.71
N THR A 43 -8.31 2.72 12.72
CA THR A 43 -7.66 4.04 12.63
C THR A 43 -6.16 3.85 12.75
N ASP A 44 -5.43 4.28 11.72
CA ASP A 44 -3.98 4.37 11.71
C ASP A 44 -3.54 5.68 12.36
N THR A 45 -2.86 5.56 13.51
CA THR A 45 -2.36 6.67 14.31
C THR A 45 -0.89 6.99 14.06
N ILE A 46 -0.19 6.30 13.13
CA ILE A 46 1.24 6.49 12.86
C ILE A 46 1.60 7.97 12.59
N ARG A 47 0.67 8.72 11.98
CA ARG A 47 0.83 10.12 11.62
C ARG A 47 0.80 11.08 12.82
N ALA A 48 0.16 10.66 13.91
CA ALA A 48 0.11 11.39 15.18
C ALA A 48 1.21 10.91 16.14
N ASP A 49 1.45 9.60 16.18
CA ASP A 49 2.27 8.97 17.22
C ASP A 49 3.79 9.10 16.95
N HIS A 50 4.19 9.46 15.73
CA HIS A 50 5.60 9.58 15.33
C HIS A 50 6.13 11.02 15.25
N HIS A 51 5.45 11.97 15.89
CA HIS A 51 5.90 13.37 16.01
C HIS A 51 6.31 14.00 14.66
N LEU A 52 5.53 13.75 13.61
CA LEU A 52 5.76 14.35 12.30
C LEU A 52 5.72 15.88 12.41
N THR A 53 6.52 16.56 11.58
CA THR A 53 6.55 18.02 11.50
C THR A 53 6.25 18.45 10.07
N PRO A 54 5.09 19.07 9.78
CA PRO A 54 3.98 19.34 10.70
C PRO A 54 3.25 18.05 11.14
N PRO A 55 2.54 18.06 12.29
CA PRO A 55 1.75 16.92 12.72
C PRO A 55 0.65 16.65 11.71
N LEU A 56 0.36 15.38 11.49
CA LEU A 56 -0.70 14.95 10.58
C LEU A 56 -1.75 14.17 11.36
N ALA A 57 -3.03 14.37 11.02
CA ALA A 57 -4.12 13.67 11.67
C ALA A 57 -4.05 12.15 11.40
N PRO A 58 -4.52 11.31 12.35
CA PRO A 58 -4.77 9.90 12.10
C PRO A 58 -5.70 9.69 10.90
N ARG A 59 -5.58 8.52 10.24
CA ARG A 59 -6.45 8.16 9.12
C ARG A 59 -7.32 6.97 9.50
N THR A 60 -8.60 7.04 9.18
CA THR A 60 -9.54 5.94 9.41
C THR A 60 -9.87 5.27 8.10
N PHE A 61 -9.83 3.94 8.11
CA PHE A 61 -10.16 3.09 6.98
C PHE A 61 -11.28 2.14 7.38
N ALA A 62 -12.22 1.92 6.46
CA ALA A 62 -13.30 0.95 6.59
C ALA A 62 -12.79 -0.49 6.45
N SER A 63 -11.63 -0.71 5.82
CA SER A 63 -11.02 -2.03 5.64
C SER A 63 -9.51 -1.96 5.40
N PHE A 64 -8.83 -3.10 5.55
CA PHE A 64 -7.42 -3.23 5.16
C PHE A 64 -7.21 -3.03 3.65
N ASP A 65 -8.17 -3.46 2.81
CA ASP A 65 -8.12 -3.25 1.36
C ASP A 65 -8.20 -1.77 0.97
N GLU A 66 -9.00 -0.98 1.68
CA GLU A 66 -9.05 0.47 1.47
C GLU A 66 -7.71 1.13 1.79
N ALA A 67 -7.08 0.74 2.91
CA ALA A 67 -5.76 1.23 3.26
C ALA A 67 -4.69 0.83 2.22
N ALA A 68 -4.76 -0.39 1.68
CA ALA A 68 -3.85 -0.83 0.63
C ALA A 68 -4.07 -0.10 -0.70
N ALA A 69 -5.33 0.14 -1.09
CA ALA A 69 -5.68 0.92 -2.26
C ALA A 69 -5.18 2.37 -2.13
N GLU A 70 -5.30 2.96 -0.94
CA GLU A 70 -4.76 4.29 -0.67
C GLU A 70 -3.23 4.33 -0.73
N ALA A 71 -2.55 3.33 -0.15
CA ALA A 71 -1.10 3.22 -0.25
C ALA A 71 -0.63 3.13 -1.71
N ALA A 72 -1.34 2.35 -2.53
CA ALA A 72 -1.05 2.21 -3.95
C ALA A 72 -1.27 3.53 -4.72
N ILE A 73 -2.45 4.15 -4.60
CA ILE A 73 -2.75 5.39 -5.34
C ILE A 73 -1.86 6.56 -4.92
N SER A 74 -1.36 6.58 -3.67
CA SER A 74 -0.41 7.59 -3.20
C SER A 74 0.84 7.69 -4.09
N ARG A 75 1.23 6.59 -4.76
CA ARG A 75 2.42 6.56 -5.61
C ARG A 75 2.23 7.28 -6.94
N LEU A 76 0.99 7.30 -7.42
CA LEU A 76 0.60 8.10 -8.59
C LEU A 76 0.63 9.59 -8.21
N TYR A 77 0.04 9.96 -7.07
CA TYR A 77 0.07 11.34 -6.56
C TYR A 77 1.51 11.84 -6.31
N ALA A 78 2.39 10.93 -5.88
CA ALA A 78 3.80 11.23 -5.69
C ALA A 78 4.58 11.43 -7.01
N GLY A 79 4.02 11.05 -8.17
CA GLY A 79 4.65 11.19 -9.48
C GLY A 79 5.75 10.16 -9.78
N ILE A 80 5.73 9.00 -9.10
CA ILE A 80 6.84 8.02 -9.13
C ILE A 80 6.42 6.62 -9.59
N HIS A 81 5.13 6.40 -9.86
CA HIS A 81 4.62 5.17 -10.47
C HIS A 81 3.49 5.51 -11.45
N PHE A 82 3.34 4.69 -12.48
CA PHE A 82 2.17 4.73 -13.34
C PHE A 82 0.98 4.01 -12.68
N SER A 83 -0.24 4.29 -13.15
CA SER A 83 -1.45 3.65 -12.60
C SER A 83 -1.44 2.13 -12.78
N PHE A 84 -0.85 1.61 -13.87
CA PHE A 84 -0.72 0.17 -14.10
C PHE A 84 0.29 -0.48 -13.15
N ASP A 85 1.41 0.17 -12.81
CA ASP A 85 2.36 -0.33 -11.80
C ASP A 85 1.68 -0.60 -10.46
N ASN A 86 0.75 0.28 -10.08
CA ASN A 86 0.02 0.20 -8.83
C ASN A 86 -1.05 -0.90 -8.88
N ARG A 87 -1.87 -0.93 -9.94
CA ARG A 87 -2.91 -1.95 -10.12
C ARG A 87 -2.32 -3.35 -10.16
N ASP A 88 -1.29 -3.55 -10.97
CA ASP A 88 -0.69 -4.87 -11.19
C ASP A 88 0.13 -5.29 -9.96
N GLY A 89 0.73 -4.33 -9.25
CA GLY A 89 1.37 -4.55 -7.95
C GLY A 89 0.39 -5.04 -6.88
N LEU A 90 -0.75 -4.35 -6.70
CA LEU A 90 -1.81 -4.80 -5.76
C LEU A 90 -2.27 -6.23 -6.06
N ALA A 91 -2.57 -6.52 -7.33
CA ALA A 91 -3.00 -7.84 -7.77
C ALA A 91 -1.92 -8.91 -7.49
N SER A 92 -0.65 -8.58 -7.75
CA SER A 92 0.48 -9.46 -7.45
C SER A 92 0.58 -9.75 -5.94
N GLY A 93 0.45 -8.72 -5.10
CA GLY A 93 0.51 -8.87 -3.64
C GLY A 93 -0.58 -9.77 -3.09
N GLN A 94 -1.82 -9.55 -3.54
CA GLN A 94 -2.97 -10.37 -3.19
C GLN A 94 -2.79 -11.84 -3.63
N CYS A 95 -2.22 -12.06 -4.82
CA CYS A 95 -1.91 -13.40 -5.31
C CYS A 95 -0.89 -14.13 -4.41
N VAL A 96 0.20 -13.44 -4.04
CA VAL A 96 1.21 -13.97 -3.11
C VAL A 96 0.57 -14.31 -1.76
N ALA A 97 -0.24 -13.42 -1.19
CA ALA A 97 -0.90 -13.67 0.09
C ALA A 97 -1.82 -14.89 0.05
N ARG A 98 -2.67 -15.03 -0.99
CA ARG A 98 -3.51 -16.23 -1.16
C ARG A 98 -2.68 -17.52 -1.22
N THR A 99 -1.56 -17.49 -1.94
CA THR A 99 -0.64 -18.63 -2.04
C THR A 99 -0.06 -19.01 -0.67
N ILE A 100 0.23 -18.02 0.19
CA ILE A 100 0.70 -18.24 1.55
C ILE A 100 -0.41 -18.80 2.44
N LEU A 101 -1.62 -18.25 2.37
CA LEU A 101 -2.76 -18.68 3.19
C LEU A 101 -3.22 -20.12 2.87
N GLU A 102 -2.98 -20.62 1.65
CA GLU A 102 -3.16 -22.04 1.32
C GLU A 102 -2.17 -22.97 2.05
N ARG A 103 -1.01 -22.45 2.44
CA ARG A 103 0.12 -23.23 2.97
C ARG A 103 0.34 -23.03 4.47
N VAL A 104 -0.07 -21.89 4.99
CA VAL A 104 0.15 -21.46 6.37
C VAL A 104 -1.19 -21.12 6.98
N ARG A 105 -1.57 -21.86 8.03
CA ARG A 105 -2.69 -21.50 8.89
C ARG A 105 -2.16 -20.70 10.06
N PHE A 106 -2.53 -19.42 10.09
CA PHE A 106 -2.13 -18.53 11.18
C PHE A 106 -3.06 -18.59 12.38
N LYS A 107 -4.27 -19.14 12.20
CA LYS A 107 -5.25 -19.39 13.24
C LYS A 107 -5.58 -20.88 13.26
N GLU A 108 -5.49 -21.48 14.43
CA GLU A 108 -6.08 -22.80 14.70
C GLU A 108 -7.54 -22.57 15.14
N ASP A 109 -8.45 -23.40 14.65
CA ASP A 109 -9.87 -23.39 15.06
C ASP A 109 -10.03 -23.77 16.54
#